data_AF-A0A380WKT9-F1
#
_entry.id   AF-A0A380WKT9-F1
#
_cell.length_a   1.000
_cell.length_b   1.000
_cell.length_c   1.000
_cell.angle_alpha   90.00
_cell.angle_beta   90.00
_cell.angle_gamma   90.00
#
_symmetry.space_group_name_H-M   'P 1'
#
loop_
_entity.id
_entity.type
_entity.pdbx_description
1 polymer ?
#
loop_
_entity_poly.entity_id
_entity_poly.type
_entity_poly.pdbx_seq_one_letter_code
_entity_poly.pdbx_strand_id
1 'polypeptide(L)'
;MNAHPGDFNIDLPNNVEAEQSLLGSIFVSNDAFHAVSAFLTSAHFFEPIHREIFDLIAKMIGAGKAATPITIKPFLPADRTIGGMSLMQYMAKLMSETVGAYHAKAHGLAIVEAYERRQLVSIAHDMVDAAFQAGPEQSGVAIAGDFEGKLAELRAESPKEEGPGTAKAVAMRLKERSTKNEKIPSIPLPLEQIREVLGADLEVGNLYGLLSSSGEGKTSLALQIVHYAAMRGHPVLFLSYDQSPEQCIDQIAGQMTGIEGVRIKRRALTEKEWDRYYNALDMLSELPIVIQKCHREGIGQIGNHARRFAKRYARDGGVPLVLLDHVRKVAPRDPKAHEGRIASEVNGSCKAFAGELECVWLNLNQRNSAGMKRENPRPISSDMFGGEQAKEDYDAILYLYRPDKYKEDQVRIAKDSKEAAKIDERFVGWEGKAEIGALKVRFGDPTQRRKLGFEKEFTRYASLREEAPAQLFDEGF
;
A
#
# COMPACT_ATOMS: atom_id res chain seq x y z
N MET A 1 -30.71 1.54 -38.80
CA MET A 1 -31.26 2.51 -37.82
C MET A 1 -30.06 3.26 -37.26
N ASN A 2 -29.80 4.45 -37.81
CA ASN A 2 -28.73 5.32 -37.36
C ASN A 2 -29.24 6.05 -36.10
N ALA A 3 -28.81 5.59 -34.93
CA ALA A 3 -29.03 6.35 -33.70
C ALA A 3 -28.05 7.54 -33.73
N HIS A 4 -28.61 8.74 -33.63
CA HIS A 4 -27.91 10.01 -33.53
C HIS A 4 -26.83 9.97 -32.43
N PRO A 5 -25.70 10.68 -32.60
CA PRO A 5 -24.82 10.96 -31.47
C PRO A 5 -25.66 11.72 -30.45
N GLY A 6 -25.70 11.23 -29.22
CA GLY A 6 -26.29 11.99 -28.13
C GLY A 6 -25.46 13.24 -27.96
N ASP A 7 -25.90 14.36 -28.53
CA ASP A 7 -25.50 15.68 -28.08
C ASP A 7 -25.93 15.76 -26.62
N PHE A 8 -25.00 15.41 -25.73
CA PHE A 8 -25.07 15.77 -24.34
C PHE A 8 -24.97 17.29 -24.28
N ASN A 9 -26.08 17.98 -24.56
CA ASN A 9 -26.25 19.39 -24.23
C ASN A 9 -26.46 19.47 -22.70
N ILE A 10 -25.45 19.01 -21.98
CA ILE A 10 -25.37 19.04 -20.52
C ILE A 10 -24.57 20.28 -20.21
N ASP A 11 -25.20 21.24 -19.53
CA ASP A 11 -24.47 22.35 -18.91
C ASP A 11 -23.34 21.76 -18.07
N LEU A 12 -22.09 22.09 -18.44
CA LEU A 12 -20.92 21.55 -17.78
C LEU A 12 -20.96 21.91 -16.28
N PRO A 13 -20.63 20.98 -15.37
CA PRO A 13 -20.63 21.24 -13.94
C PRO A 13 -19.88 22.53 -13.58
N ASN A 14 -20.57 23.49 -12.99
CA ASN A 14 -19.99 24.78 -12.61
C ASN A 14 -20.62 25.27 -11.30
N ASN A 15 -19.99 26.26 -10.69
CA ASN A 15 -20.51 26.95 -9.51
C ASN A 15 -20.06 28.41 -9.58
N VAL A 16 -20.67 29.15 -10.51
CA VAL A 16 -20.31 30.54 -10.79
C VAL A 16 -20.56 31.41 -9.57
N GLU A 17 -21.56 31.10 -8.74
CA GLU A 17 -21.86 31.78 -7.50
C GLU A 17 -20.71 31.67 -6.48
N ALA A 18 -20.07 30.49 -6.38
CA ALA A 18 -18.89 30.31 -5.54
C ALA A 18 -17.68 31.07 -6.09
N GLU A 19 -17.51 31.12 -7.42
CA GLU A 19 -16.45 31.91 -8.06
C GLU A 19 -16.61 33.41 -7.76
N GLN A 20 -17.82 33.94 -7.95
CA GLN A 20 -18.17 35.32 -7.65
C GLN A 20 -17.92 35.67 -6.19
N SER A 21 -18.39 34.81 -5.28
CA SER A 21 -18.24 34.98 -3.82
C SER A 21 -16.76 34.96 -3.41
N LEU A 22 -15.95 34.06 -3.97
CA LEU A 22 -14.53 33.97 -3.67
C LEU A 22 -13.76 35.20 -4.18
N LEU A 23 -13.98 35.60 -5.43
CA LEU A 23 -13.33 36.79 -6.00
C LEU A 23 -13.70 38.05 -5.22
N GLY A 24 -14.98 38.21 -4.86
CA GLY A 24 -15.44 39.28 -3.98
C GLY A 24 -14.72 39.28 -2.64
N SER A 25 -14.59 38.10 -2.01
CA SER A 25 -13.87 37.94 -0.74
C SER A 25 -12.40 38.35 -0.84
N ILE A 26 -11.72 37.99 -1.94
CA ILE A 26 -10.32 38.34 -2.16
C ILE A 26 -10.14 39.85 -2.37
N PHE A 27 -11.07 40.50 -3.08
CA PHE A 27 -11.05 41.96 -3.25
C PHE A 27 -11.29 42.72 -1.95
N VAL A 28 -12.13 42.18 -1.05
CA VAL A 28 -12.35 42.76 0.28
C VAL A 28 -11.15 42.53 1.19
N SER A 29 -10.58 41.33 1.18
CA SER A 29 -9.35 41.01 1.92
C SER A 29 -8.47 40.05 1.13
N ASN A 30 -7.26 40.50 0.78
CA ASN A 30 -6.28 39.68 0.08
C ASN A 30 -5.81 38.46 0.90
N ASP A 31 -6.05 38.42 2.22
CA ASP A 31 -5.78 37.22 3.04
C ASP A 31 -6.62 36.01 2.58
N ALA A 32 -7.82 36.25 2.03
CA ALA A 32 -8.66 35.20 1.47
C ALA A 32 -7.96 34.46 0.30
N PHE A 33 -7.04 35.11 -0.42
CA PHE A 33 -6.25 34.46 -1.46
C PHE A 33 -5.30 33.43 -0.87
N HIS A 34 -4.63 33.75 0.23
CA HIS A 34 -3.69 32.83 0.90
C HIS A 34 -4.39 31.56 1.41
N ALA A 35 -5.66 31.65 1.78
CA ALA A 35 -6.46 30.50 2.21
C ALA A 35 -6.75 29.48 1.09
N VAL A 36 -6.66 29.89 -0.18
CA VAL A 36 -7.00 29.05 -1.35
C VAL A 36 -5.83 28.80 -2.29
N SER A 37 -4.79 29.64 -2.27
CA SER A 37 -3.67 29.60 -3.21
C SER A 37 -2.87 28.30 -3.19
N ALA A 38 -3.00 27.50 -2.14
CA ALA A 38 -2.34 26.20 -2.02
C ALA A 38 -2.96 25.11 -2.91
N PHE A 39 -4.23 25.25 -3.30
CA PHE A 39 -4.97 24.21 -4.01
C PHE A 39 -5.84 24.72 -5.17
N LEU A 40 -6.05 26.04 -5.27
CA LEU A 40 -6.85 26.65 -6.31
C LEU A 40 -5.98 27.41 -7.32
N THR A 41 -6.14 27.11 -8.59
CA THR A 41 -5.49 27.81 -9.71
C THR A 41 -6.54 28.46 -10.62
N SER A 42 -6.12 29.39 -11.48
CA SER A 42 -7.02 30.03 -12.44
C SER A 42 -7.67 29.03 -13.40
N ALA A 43 -7.05 27.89 -13.69
CA ALA A 43 -7.61 26.84 -14.55
C ALA A 43 -8.89 26.19 -13.97
N HIS A 44 -9.08 26.25 -12.65
CA HIS A 44 -10.24 25.65 -11.98
C HIS A 44 -11.54 26.44 -12.19
N PHE A 45 -11.46 27.73 -12.48
CA PHE A 45 -12.65 28.55 -12.70
C PHE A 45 -13.35 28.14 -14.01
N PHE A 46 -14.67 28.13 -14.02
CA PHE A 46 -15.49 27.89 -15.19
C PHE A 46 -15.52 29.12 -16.08
N GLU A 47 -15.83 30.29 -15.50
CA GLU A 47 -16.00 31.53 -16.26
C GLU A 47 -14.66 32.11 -16.73
N PRO A 48 -14.46 32.33 -18.04
CA PRO A 48 -13.19 32.82 -18.57
C PRO A 48 -12.71 34.12 -17.93
N ILE A 49 -13.65 35.04 -17.65
CA ILE A 49 -13.28 36.30 -16.99
C ILE A 49 -12.84 36.10 -15.55
N HIS A 50 -13.41 35.13 -14.83
CA HIS A 50 -12.96 34.82 -13.47
C HIS A 50 -11.57 34.20 -13.47
N ARG A 51 -11.24 33.38 -14.49
CA ARG A 51 -9.86 32.87 -14.69
C ARG A 51 -8.87 34.02 -14.81
N GLU A 52 -9.16 34.98 -15.69
CA GLU A 52 -8.31 36.15 -15.94
C GLU A 52 -8.16 37.01 -14.68
N ILE A 53 -9.26 37.28 -13.98
CA ILE A 53 -9.24 38.05 -12.73
C ILE A 53 -8.40 37.34 -11.66
N PHE A 54 -8.62 36.04 -11.43
CA PHE A 54 -7.89 35.28 -10.42
C PHE A 54 -6.39 35.19 -10.75
N ASP A 55 -6.04 35.00 -12.02
CA ASP A 55 -4.65 34.99 -12.48
C ASP A 55 -3.95 36.34 -12.23
N LEU A 56 -4.62 37.46 -12.51
CA LEU A 56 -4.11 38.79 -12.20
C LEU A 56 -3.95 39.02 -10.69
N ILE A 57 -4.93 38.62 -9.89
CA ILE A 57 -4.86 38.65 -8.42
C ILE A 57 -3.62 37.88 -7.95
N ALA A 58 -3.42 36.65 -8.43
CA ALA A 58 -2.30 35.81 -8.05
C ALA A 58 -0.94 36.47 -8.38
N LYS A 59 -0.82 37.06 -9.59
CA LYS A 59 0.38 37.79 -10.01
C LYS A 59 0.64 39.04 -9.16
N MET A 60 -0.40 39.80 -8.84
CA MET A 60 -0.26 41.02 -8.02
C MET A 60 0.16 40.70 -6.59
N ILE A 61 -0.53 39.77 -5.94
CA ILE A 61 -0.23 39.35 -4.56
C ILE A 61 1.15 38.70 -4.50
N GLY A 62 1.50 37.85 -5.48
CA GLY A 62 2.83 37.26 -5.60
C GLY A 62 3.96 38.29 -5.76
N ALA A 63 3.68 39.44 -6.36
CA ALA A 63 4.59 40.58 -6.45
C ALA A 63 4.56 41.50 -5.21
N GLY A 64 3.87 41.10 -4.14
CA GLY A 64 3.73 41.87 -2.91
C GLY A 64 2.83 43.11 -3.03
N LYS A 65 1.98 43.17 -4.06
CA LYS A 65 1.06 44.29 -4.31
C LYS A 65 -0.38 43.93 -3.93
N ALA A 66 -1.12 44.90 -3.41
CA ALA A 66 -2.54 44.73 -3.12
C ALA A 66 -3.35 44.54 -4.41
N ALA A 67 -4.12 43.46 -4.48
CA ALA A 67 -5.04 43.16 -5.57
C ALA A 67 -6.44 43.69 -5.21
N THR A 68 -6.83 44.80 -5.82
CA THR A 68 -8.13 45.46 -5.65
C THR A 68 -8.70 45.74 -7.03
N PRO A 69 -10.01 45.96 -7.19
CA PRO A 69 -10.60 46.31 -8.49
C PRO A 69 -9.89 47.48 -9.17
N ILE A 70 -9.44 48.48 -8.40
CA ILE A 70 -8.72 49.65 -8.91
C ILE A 70 -7.34 49.25 -9.46
N THR A 71 -6.62 48.38 -8.75
CA THR A 71 -5.25 48.00 -9.12
C THR A 71 -5.18 46.98 -10.25
N ILE A 72 -6.22 46.14 -10.43
CA ILE A 72 -6.29 45.18 -11.55
C ILE A 72 -6.89 45.79 -12.82
N LYS A 73 -7.74 46.83 -12.73
CA LYS A 73 -8.43 47.45 -13.86
C LYS A 73 -7.51 47.77 -15.06
N PRO A 74 -6.31 48.34 -14.89
CA PRO A 74 -5.44 48.69 -16.01
C PRO A 74 -4.96 47.49 -16.83
N PHE A 75 -5.04 46.28 -16.25
CA PHE A 75 -4.60 45.03 -16.87
C PHE A 75 -5.74 44.23 -17.50
N LEU A 76 -6.97 44.76 -17.43
CA LEU A 76 -8.15 44.14 -18.02
C LEU A 76 -8.63 44.93 -19.25
N PRO A 77 -9.24 44.28 -20.24
CA PRO A 77 -9.74 44.97 -21.44
C PRO A 77 -10.80 46.04 -21.10
N ALA A 78 -10.61 47.26 -21.59
CA ALA A 78 -11.45 48.41 -21.24
C ALA A 78 -12.91 48.29 -21.73
N ASP A 79 -13.12 47.62 -22.86
CA ASP A 79 -14.43 47.55 -23.54
C ASP A 79 -15.25 46.30 -23.16
N ARG A 80 -14.76 45.46 -22.25
CA ARG A 80 -15.45 44.23 -21.86
C ARG A 80 -16.61 44.55 -20.90
N THR A 81 -17.80 44.06 -21.23
CA THR A 81 -19.00 44.18 -20.40
C THR A 81 -19.54 42.80 -20.02
N ILE A 82 -20.15 42.72 -18.84
CA ILE A 82 -20.76 41.49 -18.30
C ILE A 82 -22.17 41.85 -17.85
N GLY A 83 -23.19 41.26 -18.49
CA GLY A 83 -24.58 41.58 -18.17
C GLY A 83 -24.92 43.07 -18.29
N GLY A 84 -24.30 43.78 -19.23
CA GLY A 84 -24.46 45.23 -19.41
C GLY A 84 -23.70 46.11 -18.41
N MET A 85 -22.95 45.52 -17.47
CA MET A 85 -22.09 46.24 -16.54
C MET A 85 -20.67 46.36 -17.09
N SER A 86 -20.02 47.50 -16.88
CA SER A 86 -18.57 47.59 -17.05
C SER A 86 -17.86 46.64 -16.07
N LEU A 87 -16.66 46.19 -16.41
CA LEU A 87 -15.91 45.28 -15.54
C LEU A 87 -15.66 45.86 -14.14
N MET A 88 -15.48 47.18 -14.03
CA MET A 88 -15.39 47.86 -12.72
C MET A 88 -16.67 47.76 -11.91
N GLN A 89 -17.83 47.97 -12.54
CA GLN A 89 -19.13 47.81 -11.88
C GLN A 89 -19.35 46.35 -11.47
N TYR A 90 -18.95 45.41 -12.32
CA TYR A 90 -19.03 43.98 -12.00
C TYR A 90 -18.16 43.63 -10.78
N MET A 91 -16.89 44.02 -10.75
CA MET A 91 -16.01 43.76 -9.60
C MET A 91 -16.50 44.46 -8.32
N ALA A 92 -17.09 45.65 -8.43
CA ALA A 92 -17.74 46.32 -7.30
C ALA A 92 -18.94 45.53 -6.78
N LYS A 93 -19.75 44.95 -7.68
CA LYS A 93 -20.84 44.05 -7.33
C LYS A 93 -20.33 42.80 -6.58
N LEU A 94 -19.27 42.17 -7.07
CA LEU A 94 -18.65 41.01 -6.39
C LEU A 94 -18.25 41.32 -4.94
N MET A 95 -17.67 42.49 -4.70
CA MET A 95 -17.32 42.95 -3.34
C MET A 95 -18.55 43.17 -2.45
N SER A 96 -19.69 43.57 -3.02
CA SER A 96 -20.91 43.83 -2.25
C SER A 96 -21.69 42.56 -1.89
N GLU A 97 -21.51 41.48 -2.64
CA GLU A 97 -22.25 40.22 -2.48
C GLU A 97 -21.49 39.18 -1.63
N THR A 98 -20.24 39.46 -1.22
CA THR A 98 -19.46 38.53 -0.38
C THR A 98 -19.92 38.53 1.08
N VAL A 99 -19.95 37.33 1.67
CA VAL A 99 -20.24 37.08 3.10
C VAL A 99 -18.97 37.15 3.97
N GLY A 100 -17.86 37.67 3.45
CA GLY A 100 -16.60 37.87 4.15
C GLY A 100 -15.57 36.74 3.95
N ALA A 101 -14.32 37.00 4.33
CA ALA A 101 -13.16 36.14 4.03
C ALA A 101 -13.19 34.74 4.69
N TYR A 102 -14.05 34.52 5.69
CA TYR A 102 -14.13 33.25 6.43
C TYR A 102 -14.55 32.06 5.55
N HIS A 103 -15.38 32.29 4.53
CA HIS A 103 -15.88 31.24 3.65
C HIS A 103 -15.02 30.99 2.41
N ALA A 104 -13.90 31.71 2.24
CA ALA A 104 -13.04 31.62 1.06
C ALA A 104 -12.59 30.17 0.76
N LYS A 105 -12.19 29.42 1.78
CA LYS A 105 -11.78 28.00 1.63
C LYS A 105 -12.93 27.12 1.14
N ALA A 106 -14.14 27.28 1.68
CA ALA A 106 -15.31 26.50 1.29
C ALA A 106 -15.71 26.78 -0.16
N HIS A 107 -15.72 28.07 -0.57
CA HIS A 107 -15.98 28.44 -1.96
C HIS A 107 -14.89 27.92 -2.89
N GLY A 108 -13.61 28.02 -2.51
CA GLY A 108 -12.49 27.45 -3.25
C GLY A 108 -12.64 25.94 -3.49
N LEU A 109 -13.01 25.18 -2.46
CA LEU A 109 -13.26 23.74 -2.60
C LEU A 109 -14.45 23.44 -3.53
N ALA A 110 -15.54 24.20 -3.44
CA ALA A 110 -16.69 24.04 -4.34
C ALA A 110 -16.33 24.31 -5.81
N ILE A 111 -15.45 25.26 -6.09
CA ILE A 111 -14.94 25.55 -7.45
C ILE A 111 -14.09 24.38 -7.96
N VAL A 112 -13.22 23.82 -7.11
CA VAL A 112 -12.40 22.65 -7.49
C VAL A 112 -13.28 21.42 -7.73
N GLU A 113 -14.25 21.14 -6.86
CA GLU A 113 -15.18 20.04 -7.05
C GLU A 113 -15.94 20.17 -8.38
N ALA A 114 -16.39 21.38 -8.72
CA ALA A 114 -17.01 21.63 -10.02
C ALA A 114 -16.04 21.40 -11.18
N TYR A 115 -14.77 21.82 -11.06
CA TYR A 115 -13.73 21.56 -12.05
C TYR A 115 -13.45 20.07 -12.25
N GLU A 116 -13.30 19.30 -11.17
CA GLU A 116 -13.09 17.85 -11.22
C GLU A 116 -14.24 17.14 -11.93
N ARG A 117 -15.49 17.54 -11.63
CA ARG A 117 -16.67 17.03 -12.33
C ARG A 117 -16.63 17.37 -13.83
N ARG A 118 -16.14 18.54 -14.24
CA ARG A 118 -15.92 18.86 -15.67
C ARG A 118 -14.82 18.00 -16.30
N GLN A 119 -13.73 17.75 -15.60
CA GLN A 119 -12.68 16.86 -16.08
C GLN A 119 -13.21 15.44 -16.30
N LEU A 120 -14.04 14.93 -15.39
CA LEU A 120 -14.70 13.64 -15.57
C LEU A 120 -15.58 13.59 -16.83
N VAL A 121 -16.34 14.65 -17.10
CA VAL A 121 -17.12 14.75 -18.35
C VAL A 121 -16.21 14.73 -19.57
N SER A 122 -15.10 15.48 -19.55
CA SER A 122 -14.12 15.50 -20.66
C SER A 122 -13.48 14.13 -20.88
N ILE A 123 -13.05 13.46 -19.82
CA ILE A 123 -12.45 12.12 -19.87
C ILE A 123 -13.48 11.11 -20.43
N ALA A 124 -14.75 11.23 -20.06
CA ALA A 124 -15.80 10.38 -20.60
C ALA A 124 -16.03 10.61 -22.10
N HIS A 125 -16.05 11.86 -22.57
CA HIS A 125 -16.15 12.18 -24.00
C HIS A 125 -14.96 11.62 -24.79
N ASP A 126 -13.73 11.86 -24.31
CA ASP A 126 -12.52 11.29 -24.90
C ASP A 126 -12.59 9.76 -24.99
N MET A 127 -13.15 9.10 -23.97
CA MET A 127 -13.29 7.63 -23.93
C MET A 127 -14.30 7.13 -24.96
N VAL A 128 -15.42 7.82 -25.11
CA VAL A 128 -16.42 7.53 -26.14
C VAL A 128 -15.79 7.67 -27.52
N ASP A 129 -15.10 8.78 -27.79
CA ASP A 129 -14.43 9.04 -29.07
C ASP A 129 -13.36 7.98 -29.37
N ALA A 130 -12.52 7.64 -28.40
CA ALA A 130 -11.51 6.61 -28.53
C ALA A 130 -12.12 5.22 -28.83
N ALA A 131 -13.26 4.89 -28.21
CA ALA A 131 -13.95 3.63 -28.45
C ALA A 131 -14.54 3.54 -29.87
N PHE A 132 -15.05 4.65 -30.42
CA PHE A 132 -15.58 4.69 -31.79
C PHE A 132 -14.50 4.75 -32.87
N GLN A 133 -13.36 5.38 -32.59
CA GLN A 133 -12.27 5.57 -33.55
C GLN A 133 -11.20 4.47 -33.52
N ALA A 134 -11.36 3.45 -32.66
CA ALA A 134 -10.39 2.38 -32.46
C ALA A 134 -10.06 1.63 -33.77
N GLY A 135 -8.76 1.58 -34.10
CA GLY A 135 -8.26 0.80 -35.24
C GLY A 135 -8.15 -0.71 -34.93
N PRO A 136 -7.89 -1.57 -35.94
CA PRO A 136 -7.86 -3.02 -35.77
C PRO A 136 -6.84 -3.55 -34.74
N GLU A 137 -5.77 -2.79 -34.47
CA GLU A 137 -4.72 -3.15 -33.51
C GLU A 137 -4.99 -2.65 -32.08
N GLN A 138 -6.00 -1.80 -31.86
CA GLN A 138 -6.33 -1.26 -30.55
C GLN A 138 -7.46 -2.06 -29.90
N SER A 139 -7.11 -2.89 -28.92
CA SER A 139 -8.10 -3.61 -28.12
C SER A 139 -8.83 -2.68 -27.14
N GLY A 140 -10.10 -2.97 -26.85
CA GLY A 140 -10.87 -2.22 -25.84
C GLY A 140 -10.25 -2.24 -24.44
N VAL A 141 -9.46 -3.26 -24.10
CA VAL A 141 -8.73 -3.34 -22.82
C VAL A 141 -7.58 -2.33 -22.77
N ALA A 142 -6.88 -2.11 -23.89
CA ALA A 142 -5.82 -1.11 -23.96
C ALA A 142 -6.40 0.31 -23.81
N ILE A 143 -7.51 0.59 -24.50
CA ILE A 143 -8.25 1.86 -24.37
C ILE A 143 -8.66 2.06 -22.91
N ALA A 144 -9.29 1.07 -22.26
CA ALA A 144 -9.66 1.18 -20.85
C ALA A 144 -8.46 1.48 -19.94
N GLY A 145 -7.29 0.86 -20.19
CA GLY A 145 -6.06 1.10 -19.42
C GLY A 145 -5.54 2.55 -19.53
N ASP A 146 -5.61 3.16 -20.72
CA ASP A 146 -5.19 4.56 -20.91
C ASP A 146 -6.10 5.52 -20.11
N PHE A 147 -7.40 5.24 -20.07
CA PHE A 147 -8.37 6.03 -19.31
C PHE A 147 -8.31 5.79 -17.79
N GLU A 148 -7.95 4.58 -17.34
CA GLU A 148 -7.58 4.34 -15.94
C GLU A 148 -6.39 5.23 -15.52
N GLY A 149 -5.41 5.45 -16.41
CA GLY A 149 -4.31 6.39 -16.21
C GLY A 149 -4.78 7.84 -16.03
N LYS A 150 -5.60 8.36 -16.96
CA LYS A 150 -6.17 9.73 -16.87
C LYS A 150 -7.00 9.93 -15.59
N LEU A 151 -7.79 8.93 -15.20
CA LEU A 151 -8.56 8.96 -13.94
C LEU A 151 -7.66 8.93 -12.70
N ALA A 152 -6.52 8.23 -12.76
CA ALA A 152 -5.54 8.23 -11.69
C ALA A 152 -4.82 9.58 -11.57
N GLU A 153 -4.52 10.25 -12.69
CA GLU A 153 -3.95 11.61 -12.72
C GLU A 153 -4.91 12.62 -12.08
N LEU A 154 -6.20 12.60 -12.47
CA LEU A 154 -7.22 13.46 -11.86
C LEU A 154 -7.29 13.27 -10.33
N ARG A 155 -7.22 12.03 -9.84
CA ARG A 155 -7.19 11.73 -8.40
C ARG A 155 -5.92 12.23 -7.71
N ALA A 156 -4.80 12.28 -8.42
CA ALA A 156 -3.54 12.77 -7.88
C ALA A 156 -3.51 14.30 -7.76
N GLU A 157 -4.21 14.99 -8.66
CA GLU A 157 -4.34 16.46 -8.72
C GLU A 157 -5.40 17.03 -7.77
N SER A 158 -6.40 16.22 -7.38
CA SER A 158 -7.39 16.61 -6.38
C SER A 158 -6.73 17.16 -5.12
N PRO A 159 -7.20 18.31 -4.57
CA PRO A 159 -6.70 18.86 -3.32
C PRO A 159 -6.75 17.77 -2.26
N LYS A 160 -5.59 17.28 -1.85
CA LYS A 160 -5.50 16.48 -0.64
C LYS A 160 -6.01 17.39 0.47
N GLU A 161 -7.10 17.00 1.14
CA GLU A 161 -7.42 17.56 2.45
C GLU A 161 -6.11 17.67 3.21
N GLU A 162 -5.82 18.86 3.75
CA GLU A 162 -4.61 19.15 4.53
C GLU A 162 -4.21 17.91 5.31
N GLY A 163 -3.13 17.26 4.86
CA GLY A 163 -2.74 15.98 5.40
C GLY A 163 -2.61 16.06 6.93
N PRO A 164 -2.88 14.97 7.67
CA PRO A 164 -2.91 14.97 9.13
C PRO A 164 -1.54 15.18 9.81
N GLY A 165 -0.55 15.70 9.09
CA GLY A 165 0.84 15.82 9.52
C GLY A 165 1.17 17.09 10.31
N THR A 166 0.22 17.99 10.59
CA THR A 166 0.54 19.08 11.52
C THR A 166 0.63 18.53 12.94
N ALA A 167 1.62 18.98 13.71
CA ALA A 167 1.78 18.60 15.11
C ALA A 167 0.49 18.84 15.93
N LYS A 168 -0.36 19.78 15.51
CA LYS A 168 -1.67 20.06 16.09
C LYS A 168 -2.73 19.01 15.74
N ALA A 169 -2.79 18.54 14.49
CA ALA A 169 -3.67 17.43 14.09
C ALA A 169 -3.24 16.11 14.73
N VAL A 170 -1.92 15.86 14.81
CA VAL A 170 -1.35 14.72 15.55
C VAL A 170 -1.65 14.85 17.04
N ALA A 171 -1.46 16.02 17.66
CA ALA A 171 -1.76 16.24 19.07
C ALA A 171 -3.26 16.08 19.38
N MET A 172 -4.14 16.52 18.50
CA MET A 172 -5.59 16.37 18.67
C MET A 172 -6.01 14.90 18.54
N ARG A 173 -5.50 14.18 17.53
CA ARG A 173 -5.67 12.72 17.39
C ARG A 173 -5.07 11.94 18.56
N LEU A 174 -3.92 12.36 19.08
CA LEU A 174 -3.28 11.75 20.26
C LEU A 174 -4.10 11.99 21.52
N LYS A 175 -4.74 13.15 21.66
CA LYS A 175 -5.62 13.48 22.79
C LYS A 175 -6.95 12.71 22.73
N GLU A 176 -7.46 12.46 21.52
CA GLU A 176 -8.61 11.59 21.27
C GLU A 176 -8.27 10.10 21.48
N ARG A 177 -7.04 9.68 21.16
CA ARG A 177 -6.56 8.30 21.39
C ARG A 177 -6.20 8.02 22.86
N SER A 178 -5.65 9.00 23.58
CA SER A 178 -5.28 8.85 25.00
C SER A 178 -6.49 8.72 25.92
N THR A 179 -7.64 9.26 25.53
CA THR A 179 -8.91 9.13 26.27
C THR A 179 -9.59 7.78 26.07
N LYS A 180 -9.18 6.97 25.07
CA LYS A 180 -9.77 5.66 24.75
C LYS A 180 -8.84 4.44 24.91
N ASN A 181 -7.56 4.63 25.22
CA ASN A 181 -6.58 3.53 25.27
C ASN A 181 -6.48 2.76 23.93
N GLU A 182 -6.82 3.39 22.81
CA GLU A 182 -6.82 2.79 21.48
C GLU A 182 -5.38 2.68 20.96
N LYS A 183 -4.81 1.46 21.04
CA LYS A 183 -3.57 1.10 20.32
C LYS A 183 -3.78 1.23 18.82
N ILE A 184 -2.72 1.51 18.08
CA ILE A 184 -2.74 1.45 16.61
C ILE A 184 -3.25 0.06 16.20
N PRO A 185 -4.27 -0.05 15.32
CA PRO A 185 -4.73 -1.34 14.84
C PRO A 185 -3.57 -2.15 14.26
N SER A 186 -3.42 -3.38 14.74
CA SER A 186 -2.29 -4.24 14.38
C SER A 186 -2.71 -5.70 14.27
N ILE A 187 -1.89 -6.49 13.59
CA ILE A 187 -2.07 -7.94 13.40
C ILE A 187 -1.00 -8.65 14.22
N PRO A 188 -1.38 -9.52 15.17
CA PRO A 188 -0.41 -10.22 15.99
C PRO A 188 0.36 -11.25 15.15
N LEU A 189 1.62 -11.47 15.50
CA LEU A 189 2.48 -12.44 14.82
C LEU A 189 2.43 -13.82 15.49
N PRO A 190 2.55 -14.92 14.72
CA PRO A 190 2.80 -16.23 15.30
C PRO A 190 4.22 -16.26 15.88
N LEU A 191 4.43 -17.07 16.93
CA LEU A 191 5.72 -17.25 17.62
C LEU A 191 6.28 -15.95 18.23
N GLU A 192 6.34 -15.87 19.55
CA GLU A 192 6.77 -14.66 20.27
C GLU A 192 8.16 -14.16 19.84
N GLN A 193 9.04 -15.06 19.43
CA GLN A 193 10.37 -14.72 18.90
C GLN A 193 10.33 -13.77 17.69
N ILE A 194 9.32 -13.89 16.81
CA ILE A 194 9.20 -13.04 15.62
C ILE A 194 8.76 -11.64 16.04
N ARG A 195 7.77 -11.57 16.92
CA ARG A 195 7.29 -10.32 17.53
C ARG A 195 8.40 -9.60 18.29
N GLU A 196 9.21 -10.32 19.05
CA GLU A 196 10.36 -9.75 19.76
C GLU A 196 11.40 -9.14 18.83
N VAL A 197 11.71 -9.79 17.71
CA VAL A 197 12.64 -9.24 16.72
C VAL A 197 12.05 -8.03 16.02
N LEU A 198 10.74 -8.04 15.74
CA LEU A 198 10.06 -6.88 15.16
C LEU A 198 9.91 -5.72 16.16
N GLY A 199 9.86 -6.03 17.46
CA GLY A 199 9.59 -5.09 18.55
C GLY A 199 8.11 -4.74 18.74
N ALA A 200 7.23 -5.25 17.88
CA ALA A 200 5.80 -4.93 17.86
C ALA A 200 5.00 -6.00 17.09
N ASP A 201 3.68 -5.85 17.09
CA ASP A 201 2.78 -6.52 16.14
C ASP A 201 2.81 -5.80 14.77
N LEU A 202 2.20 -6.36 13.73
CA LEU A 202 2.19 -5.74 12.40
C LEU A 202 1.16 -4.61 12.36
N GLU A 203 1.60 -3.36 12.33
CA GLU A 203 0.74 -2.19 12.37
C GLU A 203 0.14 -1.86 10.99
N VAL A 204 -1.13 -1.44 10.99
CA VAL A 204 -1.86 -1.00 9.80
C VAL A 204 -1.14 0.12 9.05
N GLY A 205 -1.20 0.11 7.71
CA GLY A 205 -0.57 1.12 6.86
C GLY A 205 0.91 0.87 6.60
N ASN A 206 1.49 -0.20 7.13
CA ASN A 206 2.90 -0.54 6.96
C ASN A 206 3.13 -1.70 5.97
N LEU A 207 4.25 -1.59 5.27
CA LEU A 207 4.90 -2.54 4.39
C LEU A 207 6.06 -3.24 5.12
N TYR A 208 5.91 -4.53 5.32
CA TYR A 208 6.88 -5.43 5.93
C TYR A 208 7.52 -6.32 4.87
N GLY A 209 8.78 -6.70 5.10
CA GLY A 209 9.53 -7.62 4.26
C GLY A 209 9.94 -8.88 5.02
N LEU A 210 9.87 -10.04 4.37
CA LEU A 210 10.48 -11.28 4.87
C LEU A 210 11.50 -11.80 3.84
N LEU A 211 12.79 -11.67 4.15
CA LEU A 211 13.90 -12.10 3.31
C LEU A 211 14.37 -13.51 3.69
N SER A 212 14.51 -14.41 2.71
CA SER A 212 15.05 -15.74 2.93
C SER A 212 15.55 -16.36 1.63
N SER A 213 16.43 -17.35 1.73
CA SER A 213 16.87 -18.15 0.59
C SER A 213 15.80 -19.15 0.17
N SER A 214 15.83 -19.59 -1.10
CA SER A 214 14.96 -20.67 -1.57
C SER A 214 15.13 -21.92 -0.70
N GLY A 215 14.03 -22.61 -0.37
CA GLY A 215 14.05 -23.85 0.41
C GLY A 215 14.35 -23.71 1.90
N GLU A 216 14.50 -22.49 2.42
CA GLU A 216 14.56 -22.27 3.87
C GLU A 216 13.18 -22.29 4.53
N GLY A 217 12.08 -22.31 3.78
CA GLY A 217 10.73 -22.31 4.36
C GLY A 217 10.13 -20.91 4.53
N LYS A 218 10.55 -19.94 3.72
CA LYS A 218 9.95 -18.60 3.62
C LYS A 218 8.43 -18.65 3.49
N THR A 219 7.94 -19.41 2.50
CA THR A 219 6.50 -19.59 2.26
C THR A 219 5.84 -20.37 3.38
N SER A 220 6.52 -21.36 3.96
CA SER A 220 6.04 -22.09 5.13
C SER A 220 5.75 -21.19 6.32
N LEU A 221 6.67 -20.27 6.66
CA LEU A 221 6.47 -19.30 7.73
C LEU A 221 5.37 -18.29 7.37
N ALA A 222 5.31 -17.85 6.11
CA ALA A 222 4.26 -16.96 5.64
C ALA A 222 2.86 -17.58 5.78
N LEU A 223 2.70 -18.88 5.49
CA LEU A 223 1.44 -19.61 5.69
C LEU A 223 1.07 -19.74 7.17
N GLN A 224 2.05 -19.89 8.08
CA GLN A 224 1.79 -19.82 9.52
C GLN A 224 1.29 -18.43 9.95
N ILE A 225 1.84 -17.36 9.38
CA ILE A 225 1.36 -15.99 9.61
C ILE A 225 -0.06 -15.81 9.07
N VAL A 226 -0.35 -16.28 7.85
CA VAL A 226 -1.68 -16.26 7.23
C VAL A 226 -2.71 -16.91 8.13
N HIS A 227 -2.44 -18.16 8.54
CA HIS A 227 -3.36 -18.93 9.38
C HIS A 227 -3.56 -18.25 10.75
N TYR A 228 -2.49 -17.82 11.40
CA TYR A 228 -2.56 -17.19 12.72
C TYR A 228 -3.32 -15.86 12.70
N ALA A 229 -3.10 -15.02 11.68
CA ALA A 229 -3.84 -13.77 11.51
C ALA A 229 -5.34 -14.02 11.29
N ALA A 230 -5.68 -14.97 10.40
CA ALA A 230 -7.06 -15.29 10.09
C ALA A 230 -7.82 -15.87 11.29
N MET A 231 -7.19 -16.73 12.09
CA MET A 231 -7.76 -17.23 13.34
C MET A 231 -8.06 -16.13 14.37
N ARG A 232 -7.37 -14.99 14.28
CA ARG A 232 -7.57 -13.82 15.14
C ARG A 232 -8.57 -12.82 14.56
N GLY A 233 -9.31 -13.20 13.52
CA GLY A 233 -10.33 -12.37 12.89
C GLY A 233 -9.78 -11.33 11.91
N HIS A 234 -8.53 -11.47 11.46
CA HIS A 234 -7.95 -10.59 10.44
C HIS A 234 -8.11 -11.20 9.05
N PRO A 235 -8.81 -10.56 8.11
CA PRO A 235 -8.94 -11.09 6.76
C PRO A 235 -7.58 -11.09 6.05
N VAL A 236 -7.22 -12.20 5.41
CA VAL A 236 -5.92 -12.35 4.73
C VAL A 236 -6.07 -12.61 3.22
N LEU A 237 -5.38 -11.82 2.41
CA LEU A 237 -5.16 -12.07 0.97
C LEU A 237 -3.73 -12.55 0.76
N PHE A 238 -3.56 -13.75 0.21
CA PHE A 238 -2.26 -14.27 -0.19
C PHE A 238 -2.14 -14.36 -1.72
N LEU A 239 -1.31 -13.49 -2.29
CA LEU A 239 -0.97 -13.44 -3.71
C LEU A 239 0.27 -14.31 -3.95
N SER A 240 0.08 -15.49 -4.54
CA SER A 240 1.11 -16.51 -4.68
C SER A 240 1.45 -16.74 -6.15
N TYR A 241 2.70 -16.50 -6.55
CA TYR A 241 3.20 -16.85 -7.88
C TYR A 241 3.71 -18.29 -7.97
N ASP A 242 4.25 -18.85 -6.89
CA ASP A 242 4.93 -20.15 -6.93
C ASP A 242 3.96 -21.32 -6.64
N GLN A 243 3.14 -21.21 -5.58
CA GLN A 243 2.23 -22.29 -5.17
C GLN A 243 0.78 -22.05 -5.63
N SER A 244 0.01 -23.12 -5.87
CA SER A 244 -1.45 -23.03 -6.11
C SER A 244 -2.23 -22.91 -4.79
N PRO A 245 -3.51 -22.48 -4.81
CA PRO A 245 -4.33 -22.42 -3.61
C PRO A 245 -4.40 -23.76 -2.87
N GLU A 246 -4.56 -24.87 -3.59
CA GLU A 246 -4.64 -26.21 -3.02
C GLU A 246 -3.33 -26.58 -2.30
N GLN A 247 -2.18 -26.25 -2.90
CA GLN A 247 -0.87 -26.51 -2.29
C GLN A 247 -0.68 -25.72 -1.00
N CYS A 248 -1.12 -24.46 -0.97
CA CYS A 248 -1.06 -23.61 0.21
C CYS A 248 -1.96 -24.15 1.33
N ILE A 249 -3.20 -24.54 0.99
CA ILE A 249 -4.16 -25.12 1.95
C ILE A 249 -3.67 -26.46 2.50
N ASP A 250 -3.19 -27.37 1.64
CA ASP A 250 -2.61 -28.65 2.06
C ASP A 250 -1.43 -28.43 3.02
N GLN A 251 -0.62 -27.41 2.75
CA GLN A 251 0.53 -27.08 3.59
C GLN A 251 0.11 -26.51 4.95
N ILE A 252 -0.88 -25.61 5.00
CA ILE A 252 -1.44 -25.11 6.28
C ILE A 252 -2.04 -26.29 7.07
N ALA A 253 -2.84 -27.15 6.42
CA ALA A 253 -3.44 -28.32 7.06
C ALA A 253 -2.37 -29.28 7.60
N GLY A 254 -1.30 -29.53 6.85
CA GLY A 254 -0.16 -30.33 7.32
C GLY A 254 0.52 -29.73 8.56
N GLN A 255 0.72 -28.41 8.57
CA GLN A 255 1.28 -27.69 9.73
C GLN A 255 0.37 -27.74 10.96
N MET A 256 -0.96 -27.68 10.77
CA MET A 256 -1.94 -27.78 11.86
C MET A 256 -2.01 -29.19 12.45
N THR A 257 -2.05 -30.20 11.58
CA THR A 257 -2.32 -31.60 11.96
C THR A 257 -1.07 -32.40 12.33
N GLY A 258 0.12 -31.90 12.00
CA GLY A 258 1.36 -32.66 12.13
C GLY A 258 1.38 -33.87 11.18
N ILE A 259 0.80 -33.72 10.00
CA ILE A 259 0.85 -34.73 8.93
C ILE A 259 1.86 -34.26 7.89
N GLU A 260 2.75 -35.15 7.47
CA GLU A 260 3.76 -34.84 6.46
C GLU A 260 3.13 -34.39 5.14
N GLY A 261 3.58 -33.24 4.61
CA GLY A 261 3.03 -32.66 3.38
C GLY A 261 3.17 -33.58 2.15
N VAL A 262 4.25 -34.39 2.09
CA VAL A 262 4.44 -35.37 1.01
C VAL A 262 3.36 -36.46 1.06
N ARG A 263 2.95 -36.88 2.27
CA ARG A 263 1.92 -37.89 2.47
C ARG A 263 0.53 -37.34 2.12
N ILE A 264 0.23 -36.10 2.51
CA ILE A 264 -1.01 -35.41 2.10
C ILE A 264 -1.08 -35.34 0.57
N LYS A 265 -0.02 -34.85 -0.09
CA LYS A 265 0.02 -34.71 -1.55
C LYS A 265 -0.17 -36.04 -2.28
N ARG A 266 0.39 -37.12 -1.74
CA ARG A 266 0.27 -38.48 -2.30
C ARG A 266 -1.03 -39.19 -1.90
N ARG A 267 -1.88 -38.56 -1.08
CA ARG A 267 -3.09 -39.14 -0.50
C ARG A 267 -2.80 -40.44 0.28
N ALA A 268 -1.61 -40.53 0.88
CA ALA A 268 -1.10 -41.68 1.62
C ALA A 268 -1.32 -41.52 3.13
N LEU A 269 -2.58 -41.37 3.52
CA LEU A 269 -3.01 -41.11 4.89
C LEU A 269 -3.77 -42.33 5.45
N THR A 270 -3.59 -42.60 6.74
CA THR A 270 -4.44 -43.52 7.49
C THR A 270 -5.84 -42.93 7.68
N GLU A 271 -6.84 -43.74 8.02
CA GLU A 271 -8.21 -43.25 8.28
C GLU A 271 -8.24 -42.14 9.35
N LYS A 272 -7.52 -42.32 10.46
CA LYS A 272 -7.42 -41.29 11.51
C LYS A 272 -6.74 -40.00 11.04
N GLU A 273 -5.80 -40.09 10.11
CA GLU A 273 -5.16 -38.91 9.52
C GLU A 273 -6.07 -38.21 8.52
N TRP A 274 -6.89 -38.98 7.78
CA TRP A 274 -7.95 -38.41 6.95
C TRP A 274 -8.95 -37.62 7.78
N ASP A 275 -9.41 -38.15 8.91
CA ASP A 275 -10.33 -37.44 9.81
C ASP A 275 -9.71 -36.12 10.30
N ARG A 276 -8.45 -36.15 10.76
CA ARG A 276 -7.74 -34.92 11.20
C ARG A 276 -7.57 -33.91 10.06
N TYR A 277 -7.26 -34.38 8.85
CA TYR A 277 -7.08 -33.53 7.68
C TYR A 277 -8.40 -32.88 7.26
N TYR A 278 -9.50 -33.63 7.18
CA TYR A 278 -10.82 -33.07 6.85
C TYR A 278 -11.30 -32.08 7.91
N ASN A 279 -11.14 -32.39 9.20
CA ASN A 279 -11.44 -31.43 10.26
C ASN A 279 -10.63 -30.12 10.12
N ALA A 280 -9.35 -30.22 9.74
CA ALA A 280 -8.55 -29.02 9.48
C ALA A 280 -9.04 -28.23 8.26
N LEU A 281 -9.48 -28.90 7.19
CA LEU A 281 -10.07 -28.24 6.02
C LEU A 281 -11.37 -27.52 6.37
N ASP A 282 -12.24 -28.14 7.16
CA ASP A 282 -13.50 -27.54 7.61
C ASP A 282 -13.24 -26.31 8.49
N MET A 283 -12.23 -26.37 9.37
CA MET A 283 -11.82 -25.19 10.13
C MET A 283 -11.27 -24.09 9.22
N LEU A 284 -10.47 -24.44 8.21
CA LEU A 284 -9.88 -23.47 7.28
C LEU A 284 -10.94 -22.82 6.37
N SER A 285 -12.02 -23.52 6.02
CA SER A 285 -13.07 -22.96 5.15
C SER A 285 -13.88 -21.84 5.82
N GLU A 286 -13.92 -21.81 7.15
CA GLU A 286 -14.59 -20.76 7.92
C GLU A 286 -13.71 -19.50 8.12
N LEU A 287 -12.40 -19.58 7.83
CA LEU A 287 -11.49 -18.46 8.01
C LEU A 287 -11.52 -17.49 6.83
N PRO A 288 -11.33 -16.17 7.06
CA PRO A 288 -11.35 -15.14 6.00
C PRO A 288 -10.03 -15.11 5.20
N ILE A 289 -9.65 -16.26 4.62
CA ILE A 289 -8.42 -16.44 3.84
C ILE A 289 -8.78 -16.50 2.35
N VAL A 290 -8.16 -15.64 1.55
CA VAL A 290 -8.25 -15.68 0.08
C VAL A 290 -6.86 -15.92 -0.48
N ILE A 291 -6.65 -17.06 -1.14
CA ILE A 291 -5.38 -17.35 -1.83
C ILE A 291 -5.62 -17.19 -3.33
N GLN A 292 -4.88 -16.28 -3.94
CA GLN A 292 -4.96 -15.98 -5.36
C GLN A 292 -3.67 -16.45 -6.04
N LYS A 293 -3.81 -17.36 -7.01
CA LYS A 293 -2.71 -17.72 -7.90
C LYS A 293 -2.41 -16.55 -8.84
N CYS A 294 -1.15 -16.16 -8.87
CA CYS A 294 -0.60 -15.16 -9.77
C CYS A 294 0.26 -15.86 -10.85
N HIS A 295 0.35 -15.24 -12.02
CA HIS A 295 1.14 -15.70 -13.16
C HIS A 295 2.17 -14.66 -13.60
N ARG A 296 1.72 -13.49 -14.07
CA ARG A 296 2.54 -12.40 -14.61
C ARG A 296 1.92 -11.02 -14.38
N GLU A 297 1.18 -10.89 -13.29
CA GLU A 297 0.48 -9.66 -12.96
C GLU A 297 1.48 -8.53 -12.73
N GLY A 298 1.17 -7.36 -13.30
CA GLY A 298 1.84 -6.11 -12.98
C GLY A 298 1.30 -5.49 -11.69
N ILE A 299 1.98 -4.47 -11.18
CA ILE A 299 1.65 -3.85 -9.88
C ILE A 299 0.23 -3.28 -9.80
N GLY A 300 -0.33 -2.77 -10.90
CA GLY A 300 -1.72 -2.29 -10.96
C GLY A 300 -2.74 -3.42 -10.77
N GLN A 301 -2.51 -4.59 -11.38
CA GLN A 301 -3.37 -5.76 -11.22
C GLN A 301 -3.31 -6.30 -9.79
N ILE A 302 -2.11 -6.34 -9.19
CA ILE A 302 -1.91 -6.66 -7.76
C ILE A 302 -2.73 -5.71 -6.87
N GLY A 303 -2.67 -4.40 -7.13
CA GLY A 303 -3.50 -3.41 -6.44
C GLY A 303 -5.01 -3.67 -6.59
N ASN A 304 -5.46 -4.08 -7.79
CA ASN A 304 -6.87 -4.40 -8.03
C ASN A 304 -7.36 -5.63 -7.24
N HIS A 305 -6.51 -6.66 -7.08
CA HIS A 305 -6.83 -7.78 -6.19
C HIS A 305 -6.96 -7.33 -4.74
N ALA A 306 -6.02 -6.52 -4.25
CA ALA A 306 -6.04 -5.99 -2.88
C ALA A 306 -7.27 -5.09 -2.63
N ARG A 307 -7.63 -4.20 -3.57
CA ARG A 307 -8.83 -3.35 -3.48
C ARG A 307 -10.12 -4.16 -3.40
N ARG A 308 -10.29 -5.15 -4.28
CA ARG A 308 -11.47 -6.03 -4.27
C ARG A 308 -11.57 -6.79 -2.95
N PHE A 309 -10.43 -7.27 -2.45
CA PHE A 309 -10.36 -7.97 -1.18
C PHE A 309 -10.73 -7.06 -0.01
N ALA A 310 -10.10 -5.89 0.12
CA ALA A 310 -10.40 -4.92 1.16
C ALA A 310 -11.88 -4.52 1.15
N LYS A 311 -12.45 -4.27 -0.05
CA LYS A 311 -13.89 -3.98 -0.20
C LYS A 311 -14.79 -5.14 0.27
N ARG A 312 -14.41 -6.39 -0.04
CA ARG A 312 -15.17 -7.59 0.35
C ARG A 312 -15.24 -7.73 1.88
N TYR A 313 -14.14 -7.49 2.57
CA TYR A 313 -14.01 -7.70 4.02
C TYR A 313 -14.16 -6.41 4.85
N ALA A 314 -14.54 -5.28 4.23
CA ALA A 314 -14.66 -3.99 4.92
C ALA A 314 -15.67 -4.00 6.09
N ARG A 315 -16.60 -4.96 6.13
CA ARG A 315 -17.64 -5.09 7.16
C ARG A 315 -17.35 -6.17 8.19
N ASP A 316 -16.34 -7.02 7.94
CA ASP A 316 -16.10 -8.22 8.73
C ASP A 316 -15.24 -7.93 9.97
N GLY A 317 -14.75 -6.69 10.08
CA GLY A 317 -13.85 -6.25 11.14
C GLY A 317 -12.42 -6.75 10.93
N GLY A 318 -11.53 -6.36 11.85
CA GLY A 318 -10.10 -6.71 11.79
C GLY A 318 -9.32 -5.92 10.74
N VAL A 319 -8.00 -5.84 10.95
CA VAL A 319 -7.07 -5.22 10.00
C VAL A 319 -6.78 -6.22 8.87
N PRO A 320 -6.99 -5.87 7.59
CA PRO A 320 -6.64 -6.75 6.47
C PRO A 320 -5.14 -6.98 6.35
N LEU A 321 -4.73 -8.20 6.00
CA LEU A 321 -3.35 -8.56 5.70
C LEU A 321 -3.22 -8.94 4.22
N VAL A 322 -2.31 -8.32 3.50
CA VAL A 322 -1.98 -8.67 2.11
C VAL A 322 -0.55 -9.21 2.05
N LEU A 323 -0.39 -10.46 1.59
CA LEU A 323 0.91 -11.08 1.36
C LEU A 323 1.19 -11.22 -0.13
N LEU A 324 2.44 -11.00 -0.53
CA LEU A 324 2.91 -11.17 -1.91
C LEU A 324 4.14 -12.08 -1.96
N ASP A 325 3.99 -13.28 -2.53
CA ASP A 325 5.07 -14.26 -2.75
C ASP A 325 5.36 -14.45 -4.25
N HIS A 326 6.36 -13.80 -4.83
CA HIS A 326 7.33 -12.87 -4.24
C HIS A 326 7.51 -11.63 -5.13
N VAL A 327 7.99 -10.52 -4.58
CA VAL A 327 8.15 -9.22 -5.28
C VAL A 327 8.81 -9.33 -6.65
N ARG A 328 9.87 -10.15 -6.77
CA ARG A 328 10.61 -10.34 -8.03
C ARG A 328 9.78 -10.97 -9.17
N LYS A 329 8.62 -11.60 -8.90
CA LYS A 329 7.75 -12.15 -9.95
C LYS A 329 6.76 -11.12 -10.50
N VAL A 330 6.59 -9.98 -9.84
CA VAL A 330 5.70 -8.91 -10.34
C VAL A 330 6.26 -8.41 -11.66
N ALA A 331 5.40 -8.34 -12.68
CA ALA A 331 5.82 -7.88 -14.00
C ALA A 331 6.24 -6.39 -13.92
N PRO A 332 7.49 -6.05 -14.29
CA PRO A 332 7.95 -4.67 -14.26
C PRO A 332 7.27 -3.84 -15.36
N ARG A 333 7.06 -2.55 -15.11
CA ARG A 333 6.59 -1.61 -16.13
C ARG A 333 7.62 -1.44 -17.25
N ASP A 334 8.90 -1.30 -16.88
CA ASP A 334 10.03 -1.33 -17.80
C ASP A 334 10.94 -2.52 -17.48
N PRO A 335 10.90 -3.61 -18.28
CA PRO A 335 11.76 -4.77 -18.08
C PRO A 335 13.26 -4.49 -18.24
N LYS A 336 13.66 -3.37 -18.85
CA LYS A 336 15.07 -2.99 -19.04
C LYS A 336 15.62 -2.15 -17.90
N ALA A 337 14.77 -1.69 -16.98
CA ALA A 337 15.19 -0.91 -15.84
C ALA A 337 16.09 -1.72 -14.89
N HIS A 338 16.97 -1.03 -14.17
CA HIS A 338 17.80 -1.65 -13.14
C HIS A 338 16.93 -2.29 -12.03
N GLU A 339 17.34 -3.45 -11.50
CA GLU A 339 16.56 -4.20 -10.49
C GLU A 339 16.19 -3.34 -9.27
N GLY A 340 17.08 -2.43 -8.84
CA GLY A 340 16.81 -1.48 -7.75
C GLY A 340 15.62 -0.55 -8.02
N ARG A 341 15.50 -0.05 -9.25
CA ARG A 341 14.37 0.81 -9.66
C ARG A 341 13.08 0.00 -9.73
N ILE A 342 13.13 -1.19 -10.33
CA ILE A 342 11.96 -2.09 -10.42
C ILE A 342 11.45 -2.42 -9.01
N ALA A 343 12.34 -2.80 -8.10
CA ALA A 343 11.99 -3.10 -6.71
C ALA A 343 11.37 -1.88 -6.02
N SER A 344 11.94 -0.70 -6.19
CA SER A 344 11.43 0.55 -5.59
C SER A 344 10.05 0.91 -6.10
N GLU A 345 9.79 0.75 -7.41
CA GLU A 345 8.48 1.00 -8.01
C GLU A 345 7.42 0.05 -7.44
N VAL A 346 7.73 -1.23 -7.29
CA VAL A 346 6.81 -2.22 -6.72
C VAL A 346 6.59 -1.98 -5.23
N ASN A 347 7.65 -1.83 -4.44
CA ASN A 347 7.55 -1.61 -2.99
C ASN A 347 6.84 -0.30 -2.66
N GLY A 348 7.18 0.79 -3.36
CA GLY A 348 6.50 2.08 -3.20
C GLY A 348 5.01 1.99 -3.47
N SER A 349 4.60 1.24 -4.50
CA SER A 349 3.18 0.98 -4.78
C SER A 349 2.53 0.14 -3.68
N CYS A 350 3.18 -0.94 -3.22
CA CYS A 350 2.71 -1.75 -2.10
C CYS A 350 2.53 -0.92 -0.82
N LYS A 351 3.47 -0.01 -0.53
CA LYS A 351 3.39 0.91 0.61
C LYS A 351 2.23 1.89 0.47
N ALA A 352 2.00 2.42 -0.73
CA ALA A 352 0.85 3.27 -1.01
C ALA A 352 -0.46 2.49 -0.80
N PHE A 353 -0.57 1.26 -1.30
CA PHE A 353 -1.74 0.41 -1.08
C PHE A 353 -1.96 0.07 0.40
N ALA A 354 -0.89 -0.18 1.17
CA ALA A 354 -1.00 -0.42 2.61
C ALA A 354 -1.69 0.76 3.33
N GLY A 355 -1.26 2.00 3.02
CA GLY A 355 -1.84 3.21 3.57
C GLY A 355 -3.25 3.50 3.06
N GLU A 356 -3.48 3.36 1.75
CA GLU A 356 -4.76 3.64 1.11
C GLU A 356 -5.87 2.67 1.55
N LEU A 357 -5.54 1.38 1.68
CA LEU A 357 -6.49 0.33 2.01
C LEU A 357 -6.58 0.05 3.51
N GLU A 358 -5.87 0.84 4.33
CA GLU A 358 -5.72 0.64 5.78
C GLU A 358 -5.45 -0.84 6.11
N CYS A 359 -4.44 -1.42 5.43
CA CYS A 359 -4.06 -2.81 5.59
C CYS A 359 -2.58 -2.95 5.98
N VAL A 360 -2.22 -4.14 6.44
CA VAL A 360 -0.82 -4.56 6.57
C VAL A 360 -0.41 -5.21 5.26
N TRP A 361 0.75 -4.82 4.73
CA TRP A 361 1.33 -5.46 3.55
C TRP A 361 2.62 -6.20 3.91
N LEU A 362 2.75 -7.47 3.49
CA LEU A 362 3.93 -8.30 3.72
C LEU A 362 4.47 -8.87 2.41
N ASN A 363 5.63 -8.38 1.98
CA ASN A 363 6.32 -8.86 0.80
C ASN A 363 7.34 -9.94 1.14
N LEU A 364 7.20 -11.11 0.51
CA LEU A 364 8.22 -12.14 0.59
C LEU A 364 9.33 -11.81 -0.41
N ASN A 365 10.57 -11.82 0.08
CA ASN A 365 11.77 -11.50 -0.68
C ASN A 365 12.68 -12.72 -0.75
N GLN A 366 13.09 -13.08 -1.96
CA GLN A 366 14.07 -14.15 -2.18
C GLN A 366 15.48 -13.55 -2.27
N ARG A 367 16.43 -14.17 -1.57
CA ARG A 367 17.85 -13.77 -1.63
C ARG A 367 18.47 -14.06 -3.00
N ASN A 368 19.42 -13.21 -3.39
CA ASN A 368 20.34 -13.53 -4.49
C ASN A 368 21.36 -14.61 -4.06
N SER A 369 22.05 -15.21 -5.04
CA SER A 369 23.01 -16.28 -4.80
C SER A 369 24.36 -15.80 -4.26
N ALA A 370 24.62 -14.49 -4.23
CA ALA A 370 25.91 -13.93 -3.80
C ALA A 370 26.17 -14.19 -2.31
N GLY A 371 25.12 -14.17 -1.50
CA GLY A 371 25.18 -14.46 -0.07
C GLY A 371 25.72 -15.85 0.28
N MET A 372 25.57 -16.83 -0.62
CA MET A 372 25.98 -18.22 -0.39
C MET A 372 27.51 -18.40 -0.37
N LYS A 373 28.27 -17.47 -0.96
CA LYS A 373 29.74 -17.54 -1.05
C LYS A 373 30.46 -16.85 0.11
N ARG A 374 29.73 -16.09 0.94
CA ARG A 374 30.32 -15.37 2.07
C ARG A 374 30.69 -16.35 3.17
N GLU A 375 31.76 -16.03 3.90
CA GLU A 375 32.07 -16.77 5.12
C GLU A 375 30.87 -16.74 6.06
N ASN A 376 30.36 -15.58 6.47
CA ASN A 376 29.10 -15.48 7.20
C ASN A 376 27.90 -15.43 6.24
N PRO A 377 27.11 -16.50 6.11
CA PRO A 377 26.07 -16.59 5.11
C PRO A 377 24.75 -15.93 5.54
N ARG A 378 24.74 -15.21 6.67
CA ARG A 378 23.56 -14.51 7.16
C ARG A 378 23.03 -13.51 6.11
N PRO A 379 21.70 -13.41 5.96
CA PRO A 379 21.09 -12.42 5.08
C PRO A 379 21.58 -11.01 5.41
N ILE A 380 21.88 -10.26 4.36
CA ILE A 380 22.15 -8.81 4.43
C ILE A 380 21.29 -8.11 3.39
N SER A 381 21.13 -6.80 3.51
CA SER A 381 20.29 -6.00 2.62
C SER A 381 20.72 -6.05 1.16
N SER A 382 22.02 -6.16 0.87
CA SER A 382 22.49 -6.39 -0.51
C SER A 382 22.08 -7.74 -1.11
N ASP A 383 21.58 -8.70 -0.31
CA ASP A 383 21.03 -9.96 -0.83
C ASP A 383 19.61 -9.80 -1.38
N MET A 384 18.91 -8.69 -1.07
CA MET A 384 17.53 -8.45 -1.48
C MET A 384 17.42 -8.15 -2.98
N PHE A 385 16.25 -8.41 -3.55
CA PHE A 385 15.92 -7.89 -4.87
C PHE A 385 15.89 -6.36 -4.84
N GLY A 386 16.76 -5.72 -5.61
CA GLY A 386 16.98 -4.27 -5.58
C GLY A 386 17.94 -3.76 -4.49
N GLY A 387 18.52 -4.65 -3.68
CA GLY A 387 19.59 -4.34 -2.73
C GLY A 387 19.23 -3.31 -1.66
N GLU A 388 20.22 -2.49 -1.26
CA GLU A 388 20.05 -1.45 -0.24
C GLU A 388 18.97 -0.42 -0.60
N GLN A 389 18.81 -0.10 -1.89
CA GLN A 389 17.79 0.84 -2.32
C GLN A 389 16.39 0.34 -1.97
N ALA A 390 16.11 -0.93 -2.23
CA ALA A 390 14.83 -1.54 -1.92
C ALA A 390 14.55 -1.62 -0.41
N LYS A 391 15.60 -1.69 0.43
CA LYS A 391 15.44 -1.70 1.90
C LYS A 391 14.79 -0.41 2.41
N GLU A 392 15.01 0.71 1.73
CA GLU A 392 14.50 1.99 2.21
C GLU A 392 12.97 2.11 2.14
N ASP A 393 12.33 1.39 1.22
CA ASP A 393 10.88 1.41 1.02
C ASP A 393 10.10 0.70 2.15
N TYR A 394 10.75 -0.22 2.87
CA TYR A 394 10.12 -1.03 3.90
C TYR A 394 10.09 -0.31 5.25
N ASP A 395 9.01 -0.52 5.99
CA ASP A 395 8.88 -0.10 7.39
C ASP A 395 9.70 -1.02 8.31
N ALA A 396 9.70 -2.33 8.04
CA ALA A 396 10.60 -3.28 8.66
C ALA A 396 10.86 -4.48 7.74
N ILE A 397 12.03 -5.09 7.88
CA ILE A 397 12.46 -6.25 7.11
C ILE A 397 13.00 -7.28 8.07
N LEU A 398 12.31 -8.39 8.18
CA LEU A 398 12.78 -9.58 8.85
C LEU A 398 13.55 -10.46 7.87
N TYR A 399 14.50 -11.23 8.37
CA TYR A 399 15.13 -12.30 7.63
C TYR A 399 14.98 -13.62 8.37
N LEU A 400 14.83 -14.68 7.58
CA LEU A 400 14.84 -16.06 8.04
C LEU A 400 16.08 -16.74 7.48
N TYR A 401 16.81 -17.42 8.36
CA TYR A 401 18.09 -18.07 8.05
C TYR A 401 18.15 -19.44 8.71
N ARG A 402 18.43 -20.50 7.93
CA ARG A 402 18.55 -21.88 8.42
C ARG A 402 19.99 -22.38 8.29
N PRO A 403 20.80 -22.32 9.37
CA PRO A 403 22.22 -22.65 9.30
C PRO A 403 22.51 -24.07 8.83
N ASP A 404 21.69 -25.05 9.23
CA ASP A 404 21.81 -26.45 8.79
C ASP A 404 21.84 -26.60 7.27
N LYS A 405 21.03 -25.82 6.55
CA LYS A 405 21.02 -25.88 5.10
C LYS A 405 22.35 -25.43 4.51
N TYR A 406 22.93 -24.37 5.07
CA TYR A 406 24.23 -23.86 4.64
C TYR A 406 25.35 -24.81 4.99
N LYS A 407 25.28 -25.45 6.16
CA LYS A 407 26.19 -26.52 6.56
C LYS A 407 26.17 -27.64 5.51
N GLU A 408 24.99 -28.16 5.17
CA GLU A 408 24.82 -29.22 4.16
C GLU A 408 25.41 -28.80 2.79
N ASP A 409 25.12 -27.58 2.32
CA ASP A 409 25.63 -27.06 1.05
C ASP A 409 27.17 -26.90 1.06
N GLN A 410 27.75 -26.40 2.17
CA GLN A 410 29.20 -26.20 2.29
C GLN A 410 29.97 -27.51 2.45
N VAL A 411 29.46 -28.46 3.23
CA VAL A 411 30.06 -29.79 3.39
C VAL A 411 30.12 -30.52 2.05
N ARG A 412 29.09 -30.36 1.20
CA ARG A 412 29.05 -30.99 -0.13
C ARG A 412 30.15 -30.51 -1.09
N ILE A 413 30.66 -29.29 -0.90
CA ILE A 413 31.72 -28.70 -1.74
C ILE A 413 33.07 -28.61 -1.02
N ALA A 414 33.18 -29.19 0.19
CA ALA A 414 34.43 -29.21 0.94
C ALA A 414 35.50 -30.00 0.19
N LYS A 415 36.74 -29.49 0.18
CA LYS A 415 37.85 -30.11 -0.57
C LYS A 415 38.36 -31.38 0.08
N ASP A 416 38.32 -31.43 1.40
CA ASP A 416 38.82 -32.54 2.20
C ASP A 416 38.03 -32.70 3.52
N SER A 417 38.33 -33.78 4.25
CA SER A 417 37.70 -34.08 5.54
C SER A 417 38.02 -33.06 6.63
N LYS A 418 39.13 -32.31 6.53
CA LYS A 418 39.50 -31.28 7.52
C LYS A 418 38.64 -30.03 7.33
N GLU A 419 38.39 -29.63 6.07
CA GLU A 419 37.49 -28.53 5.74
C GLU A 419 36.05 -28.86 6.15
N ALA A 420 35.59 -30.08 5.88
CA ALA A 420 34.27 -30.55 6.34
C ALA A 420 34.13 -30.49 7.87
N ALA A 421 35.13 -30.95 8.62
CA ALA A 421 35.12 -30.90 10.08
C ALA A 421 35.06 -29.46 10.64
N LYS A 422 35.79 -28.52 10.01
CA LYS A 422 35.72 -27.09 10.38
C LYS A 422 34.34 -26.48 10.12
N ILE A 423 33.69 -26.87 9.02
CA ILE A 423 32.32 -26.46 8.72
C ILE A 423 31.37 -27.02 9.78
N ASP A 424 31.50 -28.30 10.13
CA ASP A 424 30.68 -28.92 11.16
C ASP A 424 30.80 -28.22 12.52
N GLU A 425 32.04 -27.96 12.98
CA GLU A 425 32.34 -27.26 14.23
C GLU A 425 31.65 -25.87 14.28
N ARG A 426 31.65 -25.16 13.15
CA ARG A 426 31.05 -23.83 13.06
C ARG A 426 29.53 -23.82 13.24
N PHE A 427 28.85 -24.91 12.88
CA PHE A 427 27.40 -25.01 12.88
C PHE A 427 26.84 -25.88 14.01
N VAL A 428 27.67 -26.29 14.98
CA VAL A 428 27.23 -27.07 16.16
C VAL A 428 26.08 -26.36 16.89
N GLY A 429 25.06 -27.13 17.25
CA GLY A 429 23.92 -26.68 18.06
C GLY A 429 22.83 -25.96 17.28
N TRP A 430 22.95 -25.93 15.94
CA TRP A 430 21.92 -25.41 15.02
C TRP A 430 21.03 -26.50 14.42
N GLU A 431 21.27 -27.77 14.76
CA GLU A 431 20.50 -28.90 14.27
C GLU A 431 19.00 -28.70 14.55
N GLY A 432 18.19 -28.69 13.49
CA GLY A 432 16.74 -28.48 13.56
C GLY A 432 16.34 -27.06 13.98
N LYS A 433 17.25 -26.08 13.91
CA LYS A 433 16.99 -24.69 14.31
C LYS A 433 17.14 -23.73 13.14
N ALA A 434 16.47 -22.60 13.29
CA ALA A 434 16.59 -21.45 12.42
C ALA A 434 16.82 -20.18 13.24
N GLU A 435 17.29 -19.14 12.57
CA GLU A 435 17.45 -17.80 13.10
C GLU A 435 16.44 -16.89 12.40
N ILE A 436 15.67 -16.13 13.19
CA ILE A 436 14.92 -14.97 12.72
C ILE A 436 15.63 -13.72 13.26
N GLY A 437 15.82 -12.73 12.39
CA GLY A 437 16.44 -11.45 12.74
C GLY A 437 15.89 -10.33 11.87
N ALA A 438 16.38 -9.12 12.08
CA ALA A 438 15.97 -7.95 11.28
C ALA A 438 17.12 -7.39 10.46
N LEU A 439 16.80 -6.89 9.26
CA LEU A 439 17.67 -6.01 8.47
C LEU A 439 17.32 -4.53 8.66
N LYS A 440 16.06 -4.26 9.02
CA LYS A 440 15.50 -2.94 9.30
C LYS A 440 14.31 -3.11 10.24
N VAL A 441 14.23 -2.31 11.29
CA VAL A 441 13.03 -2.14 12.11
C VAL A 441 12.85 -0.66 12.39
N ARG A 442 11.59 -0.20 12.41
CA ARG A 442 11.27 1.18 12.83
C ARG A 442 11.36 1.37 14.32
N PHE A 443 10.97 0.34 15.06
CA PHE A 443 10.87 0.35 16.51
C PHE A 443 11.61 -0.88 17.01
N GLY A 444 12.58 -0.69 17.91
CA GLY A 444 13.39 -1.78 18.45
C GLY A 444 14.82 -1.84 17.90
N ASP A 445 15.48 -2.95 18.20
CA ASP A 445 16.90 -3.14 17.94
C ASP A 445 17.12 -4.03 16.70
N PRO A 446 17.66 -3.49 15.59
CA PRO A 446 17.91 -4.28 14.38
C PRO A 446 18.97 -5.36 14.56
N THR A 447 19.73 -5.33 15.67
CA THR A 447 20.70 -6.39 15.99
C THR A 447 20.06 -7.60 16.66
N GLN A 448 18.80 -7.49 17.09
CA GLN A 448 18.06 -8.52 17.78
C GLN A 448 17.85 -9.75 16.87
N ARG A 449 18.14 -10.92 17.44
CA ARG A 449 17.99 -12.22 16.78
C ARG A 449 17.38 -13.21 17.75
N ARG A 450 16.60 -14.13 17.22
CA ARG A 450 15.98 -15.21 17.98
C ARG A 450 16.10 -16.53 17.24
N LYS A 451 16.18 -17.61 18.00
CA LYS A 451 16.19 -18.97 17.48
C LYS A 451 14.77 -19.53 17.44
N LEU A 452 14.47 -20.20 16.34
CA LEU A 452 13.23 -20.96 16.12
C LEU A 452 13.59 -22.43 15.92
N GLY A 453 12.69 -23.34 16.28
CA GLY A 453 12.74 -24.73 15.86
C GLY A 453 12.19 -24.86 14.45
N PHE A 454 12.69 -25.83 13.69
CA PHE A 454 12.16 -26.16 12.37
C PHE A 454 11.94 -27.67 12.24
N GLU A 455 10.67 -28.05 12.17
CA GLU A 455 10.22 -29.42 11.98
C GLU A 455 10.17 -29.68 10.46
N LYS A 456 11.19 -30.39 9.95
CA LYS A 456 11.40 -30.59 8.51
C LYS A 456 10.24 -31.35 7.87
N GLU A 457 9.66 -32.31 8.59
CA GLU A 457 8.60 -33.23 8.19
C GLU A 457 7.30 -32.49 7.86
N PHE A 458 6.99 -31.45 8.64
CA PHE A 458 5.77 -30.65 8.50
C PHE A 458 6.02 -29.31 7.83
N THR A 459 7.28 -28.99 7.51
CA THR A 459 7.71 -27.68 7.06
C THR A 459 7.22 -26.58 8.01
N ARG A 460 7.37 -26.78 9.32
CA ARG A 460 6.77 -25.92 10.35
C ARG A 460 7.84 -25.30 11.24
N TYR A 461 7.71 -23.99 11.48
CA TYR A 461 8.48 -23.30 12.50
C TYR A 461 7.80 -23.40 13.86
N ALA A 462 8.58 -23.67 14.89
CA ALA A 462 8.12 -23.83 16.26
C ALA A 462 8.91 -22.92 17.22
N SER A 463 8.30 -22.58 18.35
CA SER A 463 8.99 -21.90 19.44
C SER A 463 9.97 -22.88 20.09
N LEU A 464 11.17 -22.40 20.43
CA LEU A 464 12.13 -23.15 21.25
C LEU A 464 11.97 -22.90 22.76
N ARG A 465 10.99 -22.08 23.16
CA ARG A 465 10.70 -21.88 24.58
C ARG A 465 9.91 -23.08 25.06
N GLU A 466 10.32 -23.65 26.20
CA GLU A 466 9.40 -24.44 27.01
C GLU A 466 8.22 -23.52 27.33
N GLU A 467 7.00 -23.95 27.03
CA GLU A 467 5.82 -23.29 27.58
C GLU A 467 6.03 -23.27 29.10
N ALA A 468 6.15 -22.08 29.69
CA ALA A 468 6.12 -21.98 31.13
C ALA A 468 4.85 -22.71 31.58
N PRO A 469 4.94 -23.69 32.51
CA PRO A 469 3.72 -24.30 33.03
C PRO A 469 2.81 -23.15 33.44
N ALA A 470 1.56 -23.18 32.94
CA ALA A 470 0.55 -22.18 33.26
C ALA A 470 0.67 -21.89 34.76
N GLN A 471 1.01 -20.65 35.12
CA GLN A 471 1.30 -20.28 36.49
C GLN A 471 0.16 -20.80 37.37
N LEU A 472 0.47 -21.77 38.22
CA LEU A 472 -0.47 -22.47 39.09
C LEU A 472 -0.99 -21.61 40.24
N PHE A 473 -0.65 -20.31 40.26
CA PHE A 473 -1.10 -19.35 41.23
C PHE A 473 -1.32 -17.99 40.57
N ASP A 474 -2.60 -17.68 40.38
CA ASP A 474 -3.11 -16.32 40.35
C ASP A 474 -3.00 -15.80 41.81
N GLU A 475 -1.79 -15.41 42.23
CA GLU A 475 -1.59 -14.71 43.50
C GLU A 475 -1.75 -13.22 43.25
N GLY A 476 -2.98 -12.75 43.48
CA GLY A 476 -3.31 -11.35 43.43
C GLY A 476 -2.57 -10.52 44.46
N PHE A 477 -2.25 -9.29 44.06
CA PHE A 477 -2.34 -8.07 44.87
C PHE A 477 -2.68 -6.89 43.96
#